data_AF-E2DP72-F1
#
_entry.id   AF-E2DP72-F1
#
_cell.length_a   1.000
_cell.length_b   1.000
_cell.length_c   1.000
_cell.angle_alpha   90.00
_cell.angle_beta   90.00
_cell.angle_gamma   90.00
#
_symmetry.space_group_name_H-M   'P 1'
#
loop_
_entity.id
_entity.type
_entity.pdbx_description
1 polymer ?
#
loop_
_entity_poly.entity_id
_entity_poly.type
_entity_poly.pdbx_seq_one_letter_code
_entity_poly.pdbx_strand_id
1 'polypeptide(L)'
;VAHAGLIVFWAGAMNLFEVAHFVPEKPMYEQGLILLPHLATLGWGVGPGGEVIDTFPYFVSGVLHLISSAVLGFGGIYHALLGPETLEESFPFFGYVWKDRNKMTTILGIHLILLGIGAFLLVFKALYFGGVYDTWAPGGGDVRKITNLT
;
A
#
# COMPACT_ATOMS: atom_id res chain seq x y z
N VAL A 1 10.95 6.98 10.69
CA VAL A 1 9.95 5.92 11.01
C VAL A 1 8.58 6.51 11.40
N ALA A 2 8.49 7.41 12.39
CA ALA A 2 7.21 8.01 12.82
C ALA A 2 6.39 8.62 11.67
N HIS A 3 7.03 9.36 10.77
CA HIS A 3 6.39 9.94 9.59
C HIS A 3 5.75 8.89 8.67
N ALA A 4 6.41 7.73 8.45
CA ALA A 4 5.81 6.63 7.71
C ALA A 4 4.58 6.07 8.45
N GLY A 5 4.60 6.06 9.78
CA GLY A 5 3.44 5.74 10.61
C GLY A 5 2.24 6.65 10.31
N LEU A 6 2.44 7.96 10.14
CA LEU A 6 1.36 8.90 9.77
C LEU A 6 0.76 8.60 8.40
N ILE A 7 1.60 8.26 7.41
CA ILE A 7 1.14 7.90 6.05
C ILE A 7 0.28 6.64 6.11
N VAL A 8 0.75 5.60 6.80
CA VAL A 8 0.04 4.31 6.92
C VAL A 8 -1.23 4.46 7.78
N PHE A 9 -1.20 5.31 8.82
CA PHE A 9 -2.37 5.67 9.61
C PHE A 9 -3.44 6.32 8.75
N TRP A 10 -3.07 7.32 7.94
CA TRP A 10 -3.99 7.98 7.02
C TRP A 10 -4.61 6.98 6.05
N ALA A 11 -3.79 6.11 5.44
CA ALA A 11 -4.29 5.08 4.52
C ALA A 11 -5.32 4.15 5.20
N GLY A 12 -5.07 3.70 6.43
CA GLY A 12 -6.00 2.85 7.18
C GLY A 12 -7.27 3.58 7.62
N ALA A 13 -7.12 4.73 8.28
CA ALA A 13 -8.24 5.49 8.82
C ALA A 13 -9.14 6.06 7.72
N MET A 14 -8.56 6.64 6.66
CA MET A 14 -9.32 7.18 5.54
C MET A 14 -10.03 6.07 4.76
N ASN A 15 -9.40 4.90 4.59
CA ASN A 15 -10.04 3.76 3.95
C ASN A 15 -11.25 3.25 4.76
N LEU A 16 -11.10 3.09 6.08
CA LEU A 16 -12.23 2.71 6.94
C LEU A 16 -13.33 3.76 6.97
N PHE A 17 -12.97 5.05 6.91
CA PHE A 17 -13.93 6.13 6.75
C PHE A 17 -14.72 6.00 5.45
N GLU A 18 -14.03 5.77 4.32
CA GLU A 18 -14.70 5.55 3.03
C GLU A 18 -15.61 4.33 3.05
N VAL A 19 -15.16 3.20 3.62
CA VAL A 19 -16.00 1.99 3.80
C VAL A 19 -17.25 2.30 4.63
N ALA A 20 -17.12 3.07 5.71
CA ALA A 20 -18.25 3.40 6.59
C ALA A 20 -19.29 4.33 5.93
N HIS A 21 -18.89 5.12 4.93
CA HIS A 21 -19.76 6.07 4.23
C HIS A 21 -20.17 5.60 2.83
N PHE A 22 -19.72 4.42 2.42
CA PHE A 22 -20.01 3.88 1.10
C PHE A 22 -21.47 3.43 0.99
N VAL A 23 -22.14 3.94 -0.04
CA VAL A 23 -23.49 3.56 -0.45
C VAL A 23 -23.38 2.75 -1.75
N PRO A 24 -23.64 1.42 -1.71
CA PRO A 24 -23.38 0.54 -2.86
C PRO A 24 -24.28 0.82 -4.06
N GLU A 25 -25.46 1.43 -3.86
CA GLU A 25 -26.39 1.78 -4.93
C GLU A 25 -25.95 3.00 -5.75
N LYS A 26 -24.86 3.68 -5.36
CA LYS A 26 -24.32 4.87 -6.05
C LYS A 26 -22.95 4.58 -6.66
N PRO A 27 -22.61 5.17 -7.81
CA PRO A 27 -21.26 5.10 -8.34
C PRO A 27 -20.22 5.65 -7.34
N MET A 28 -19.03 5.02 -7.25
CA MET A 28 -17.98 5.45 -6.29
C MET A 28 -17.56 6.91 -6.50
N TYR A 29 -17.49 7.36 -7.76
CA TYR A 29 -17.03 8.71 -8.11
C TYR A 29 -17.99 9.82 -7.66
N GLU A 30 -19.25 9.50 -7.33
CA GLU A 30 -20.22 10.48 -6.82
C GLU A 30 -20.15 10.67 -5.30
N GLN A 31 -19.35 9.85 -4.62
CA GLN A 31 -19.34 9.75 -3.15
C GLN A 31 -18.07 10.35 -2.51
N GLY A 32 -17.21 10.99 -3.31
CA GLY A 32 -15.96 11.57 -2.81
C GLY A 32 -14.92 10.54 -2.36
N LEU A 33 -15.00 9.31 -2.89
CA LEU A 33 -14.08 8.23 -2.56
C LEU A 33 -12.81 8.32 -3.41
N ILE A 34 -11.65 8.21 -2.77
CA ILE A 34 -10.36 8.21 -3.45
C ILE A 34 -9.57 6.94 -3.18
N LEU A 35 -9.79 6.21 -2.08
CA LEU A 35 -9.07 5.00 -1.76
C LEU A 35 -9.77 3.74 -2.27
N LEU A 36 -11.09 3.64 -2.14
CA LEU A 36 -11.84 2.49 -2.67
C LEU A 36 -11.65 2.28 -4.18
N PRO A 37 -11.61 3.34 -5.02
CA PRO A 37 -11.28 3.17 -6.44
C PRO A 37 -9.92 2.53 -6.69
N HIS A 38 -8.90 2.80 -5.86
CA HIS A 38 -7.58 2.15 -6.00
C HIS A 38 -7.65 0.64 -5.68
N LEU A 39 -8.42 0.25 -4.67
CA LEU A 39 -8.62 -1.16 -4.32
C LEU A 39 -9.46 -1.91 -5.37
N ALA A 40 -10.51 -1.26 -5.87
CA ALA A 40 -11.33 -1.76 -6.98
C ALA A 40 -10.51 -1.96 -8.26
N THR A 41 -9.60 -1.02 -8.59
CA THR A 41 -8.69 -1.15 -9.75
C THR A 41 -7.81 -2.40 -9.64
N LEU A 42 -7.40 -2.77 -8.43
CA LEU A 42 -6.65 -4.01 -8.17
C LEU A 42 -7.53 -5.27 -8.22
N GLY A 43 -8.80 -5.15 -8.58
CA GLY A 43 -9.76 -6.24 -8.74
C GLY A 43 -10.28 -6.79 -7.41
N TRP A 44 -10.23 -6.02 -6.33
CA TRP A 44 -10.84 -6.40 -5.05
C TRP A 44 -12.25 -5.85 -4.95
N GLY A 45 -13.20 -6.71 -4.57
CA GLY A 45 -14.57 -6.31 -4.24
C GLY A 45 -15.44 -5.88 -5.43
N VAL A 46 -14.91 -5.93 -6.66
CA VAL A 46 -15.63 -5.56 -7.88
C VAL A 46 -15.79 -6.72 -8.85
N GLY A 47 -16.86 -6.68 -9.64
CA GLY A 47 -17.15 -7.62 -10.72
C GLY A 47 -17.41 -6.93 -12.06
N PRO A 48 -18.21 -7.55 -12.95
CA PRO A 48 -18.53 -7.00 -14.27
C PRO A 48 -19.11 -5.58 -14.18
N GLY A 49 -18.71 -4.71 -15.10
CA GLY A 49 -19.11 -3.30 -15.14
C GLY A 49 -18.54 -2.44 -14.01
N GLY A 50 -17.70 -3.01 -13.13
CA GLY A 50 -17.16 -2.31 -11.96
C GLY A 50 -18.14 -2.24 -10.79
N GLU A 51 -19.19 -3.07 -10.80
CA GLU A 51 -20.14 -3.18 -9.69
C GLU A 51 -19.43 -3.72 -8.44
N VAL A 52 -19.70 -3.09 -7.29
CA VAL A 52 -19.18 -3.56 -5.99
C VAL A 52 -20.01 -4.75 -5.52
N ILE A 53 -19.37 -5.90 -5.43
CA ILE A 53 -19.99 -7.18 -5.05
C ILE A 53 -19.61 -7.63 -3.63
N ASP A 54 -18.52 -7.11 -3.08
CA ASP A 54 -18.05 -7.41 -1.72
C ASP A 54 -17.20 -6.28 -1.15
N THR A 55 -17.59 -5.71 -0.02
CA THR A 55 -16.86 -4.64 0.67
C THR A 55 -15.83 -5.15 1.68
N PHE A 56 -15.82 -6.45 1.98
CA PHE A 56 -14.93 -7.02 2.99
C PHE A 56 -13.42 -6.84 2.67
N PRO A 57 -12.94 -6.99 1.43
CA PRO A 57 -11.55 -6.71 1.08
C PRO A 57 -11.12 -5.27 1.38
N TYR A 58 -12.03 -4.30 1.24
CA TYR A 58 -11.78 -2.90 1.55
C TYR A 58 -11.60 -2.69 3.04
N PHE A 59 -12.49 -3.29 3.84
CA PHE A 59 -12.40 -3.29 5.30
C PHE A 59 -11.09 -3.92 5.80
N VAL A 60 -10.74 -5.10 5.27
CA VAL A 60 -9.48 -5.80 5.62
C VAL A 60 -8.27 -4.91 5.36
N SER A 61 -8.21 -4.28 4.17
CA SER A 61 -7.12 -3.35 3.84
C SER A 61 -7.03 -2.21 4.87
N GLY A 62 -8.16 -1.60 5.25
CA GLY A 62 -8.20 -0.50 6.21
C GLY A 62 -7.68 -0.90 7.59
N VAL A 63 -8.15 -2.05 8.11
CA VAL A 63 -7.71 -2.58 9.41
C VAL A 63 -6.23 -2.92 9.42
N LEU A 64 -5.72 -3.59 8.38
CA LEU A 64 -4.31 -3.97 8.31
C LEU A 64 -3.38 -2.75 8.30
N HIS A 65 -3.71 -1.71 7.55
CA HIS A 65 -2.94 -0.46 7.55
C HIS A 65 -3.03 0.23 8.93
N LEU A 66 -4.23 0.34 9.51
CA LEU A 66 -4.41 1.00 10.80
C LEU A 66 -3.58 0.32 11.92
N ILE A 67 -3.59 -1.01 11.99
CA ILE A 67 -2.79 -1.75 12.98
C ILE A 67 -1.29 -1.59 12.71
N SER A 68 -0.87 -1.69 11.44
CA SER A 68 0.55 -1.51 11.06
C SER A 68 1.07 -0.12 11.43
N SER A 69 0.21 0.91 11.34
CA SER A 69 0.57 2.28 11.70
C SER A 69 0.97 2.43 13.18
N ALA A 70 0.34 1.66 14.09
CA ALA A 70 0.67 1.69 15.50
C ALA A 70 2.09 1.16 15.77
N VAL A 71 2.49 0.08 15.07
CA VAL A 71 3.83 -0.49 15.17
C VAL A 71 4.88 0.50 14.66
N LEU A 72 4.63 1.15 13.53
CA LEU A 72 5.50 2.19 12.98
C LEU A 72 5.59 3.42 13.89
N GLY A 73 4.46 3.86 14.44
CA GLY A 73 4.38 4.97 15.38
C GLY A 73 5.20 4.69 16.64
N PHE A 74 5.07 3.50 17.22
CA PHE A 74 5.83 3.07 18.38
C PHE A 74 7.35 3.10 18.12
N GLY A 75 7.81 2.45 17.04
CA GLY A 75 9.23 2.47 16.68
C GLY A 75 9.74 3.90 16.39
N GLY A 76 8.89 4.73 15.79
CA GLY A 76 9.19 6.14 15.54
C GLY A 76 9.39 6.97 16.80
N ILE A 77 8.51 6.83 17.79
CA ILE A 77 8.59 7.54 19.08
C ILE A 77 9.81 7.04 19.86
N TYR A 78 10.03 5.73 19.91
CA TYR A 78 11.20 5.15 20.58
C TYR A 78 12.50 5.73 20.05
N HIS A 79 12.72 5.69 18.73
CA HIS A 79 13.95 6.20 18.13
C HIS A 79 14.10 7.73 18.19
N ALA A 80 13.02 8.47 18.43
CA ALA A 80 13.07 9.93 18.56
C ALA A 80 13.33 10.40 20.00
N LEU A 81 12.93 9.63 21.02
CA LEU A 81 12.93 10.09 22.41
C LEU A 81 13.75 9.23 23.38
N LEU A 82 13.92 7.93 23.11
CA LEU A 82 14.59 6.99 24.03
C LEU A 82 15.82 6.31 23.43
N GLY A 83 15.82 6.08 22.12
CA GLY A 83 16.95 5.48 21.42
C GLY A 83 18.20 6.37 21.43
N PRO A 84 19.36 5.82 21.02
CA PRO A 84 20.59 6.60 20.93
C PRO A 84 20.46 7.70 19.86
N GLU A 85 21.05 8.87 20.14
CA GLU A 85 21.03 10.02 19.23
C GLU A 85 21.85 9.77 17.95
N THR A 86 22.91 8.98 18.06
CA THR A 86 23.80 8.59 16.96
C THR A 86 23.98 7.06 16.94
N LEU A 87 24.32 6.51 15.78
CA LEU A 87 24.38 5.05 15.57
C LEU A 87 25.79 4.56 15.21
N GLU A 88 26.71 5.46 14.90
CA GLU A 88 28.01 5.20 14.31
C GLU A 88 28.89 4.33 15.21
N GLU A 89 28.85 4.55 16.53
CA GLU A 89 29.67 3.83 17.50
C GLU A 89 29.06 2.49 17.91
N SER A 90 27.75 2.50 18.22
CA SER A 90 27.07 1.32 18.76
C SER A 90 26.57 0.35 17.68
N PHE A 91 26.27 0.86 16.49
CA PHE A 91 25.60 0.12 15.41
C PHE A 91 26.18 0.49 14.03
N PRO A 92 27.45 0.14 13.72
CA PRO A 92 28.15 0.61 12.52
C PRO A 92 27.47 0.21 11.20
N PHE A 93 26.70 -0.89 11.19
CA PHE A 93 25.88 -1.26 10.03
C PHE A 93 24.78 -0.22 9.74
N PHE A 94 24.16 0.37 10.76
CA PHE A 94 23.09 1.36 10.63
C PHE A 94 23.59 2.81 10.64
N GLY A 95 24.73 3.10 11.30
CA GLY A 95 25.35 4.42 11.29
C GLY A 95 25.88 4.83 9.91
N TYR A 96 25.85 6.13 9.62
CA TYR A 96 26.32 6.68 8.34
C TYR A 96 26.73 8.14 8.48
N VAL A 97 27.69 8.55 7.64
CA VAL A 97 28.05 9.97 7.47
C VAL A 97 27.72 10.36 6.03
N TRP A 98 27.11 11.53 5.82
CA TRP A 98 26.66 11.98 4.49
C TRP A 98 27.74 12.01 3.40
N LYS A 99 29.01 12.14 3.79
CA LYS A 99 30.15 12.16 2.87
C LYS A 99 30.61 10.77 2.44
N ASP A 100 30.18 9.70 3.13
CA ASP A 100 30.51 8.33 2.75
C ASP A 100 29.66 7.90 1.54
N ARG A 101 30.25 8.06 0.35
CA ARG A 101 29.59 7.73 -0.92
C ARG A 101 29.17 6.26 -0.98
N ASN A 102 29.97 5.34 -0.44
CA ASN A 102 29.69 3.92 -0.52
C ASN A 102 28.51 3.55 0.39
N LYS A 103 28.43 4.15 1.59
CA LYS A 103 27.28 3.94 2.47
C LYS A 103 26.00 4.51 1.86
N MET A 104 26.08 5.69 1.23
CA MET A 104 24.92 6.30 0.56
C MET A 104 24.39 5.43 -0.59
N THR A 105 25.26 4.93 -1.46
CA THR A 105 24.86 4.05 -2.57
C THR A 105 24.37 2.69 -2.08
N THR A 106 24.90 2.18 -0.97
CA THR A 106 24.42 0.93 -0.35
C THR A 106 22.99 1.08 0.16
N ILE A 107 22.71 2.15 0.91
CA ILE A 107 21.35 2.45 1.40
C ILE A 107 20.38 2.63 0.22
N LEU A 108 20.79 3.38 -0.81
CA LEU A 108 19.99 3.52 -2.03
C LEU A 108 19.72 2.17 -2.70
N GLY A 109 20.74 1.34 -2.89
CA GLY A 109 20.63 0.03 -3.53
C GLY A 109 19.65 -0.90 -2.80
N ILE A 110 19.68 -0.92 -1.46
CA ILE A 110 18.72 -1.69 -0.66
C ILE A 110 17.29 -1.21 -0.93
N HIS A 111 17.04 0.11 -0.91
CA HIS A 111 15.71 0.65 -1.17
C HIS A 111 15.24 0.37 -2.61
N LEU A 112 16.13 0.42 -3.60
CA LEU A 112 15.80 0.06 -4.98
C LEU A 112 15.36 -1.40 -5.11
N ILE A 113 16.01 -2.33 -4.39
CA ILE A 113 15.58 -3.73 -4.33
C ILE A 113 14.18 -3.84 -3.71
N LEU A 114 13.92 -3.15 -2.59
CA LEU A 114 12.61 -3.15 -1.95
C LEU A 114 11.52 -2.59 -2.86
N LEU A 115 11.80 -1.51 -3.59
CA LEU A 115 10.90 -0.95 -4.60
C LEU A 115 10.64 -1.93 -5.75
N GLY A 116 11.69 -2.63 -6.22
CA GLY A 116 11.57 -3.69 -7.21
C GLY A 116 10.64 -4.81 -6.75
N ILE A 117 10.80 -5.27 -5.51
CA ILE A 117 9.89 -6.26 -4.89
C ILE A 117 8.45 -5.73 -4.88
N GLY A 118 8.24 -4.45 -4.50
CA GLY A 118 6.94 -3.81 -4.54
C GLY A 118 6.28 -3.83 -5.92
N ALA A 119 7.04 -3.57 -6.99
CA ALA A 119 6.55 -3.67 -8.36
C ALA A 119 6.17 -5.12 -8.74
N PHE A 120 6.97 -6.12 -8.34
CA PHE A 120 6.65 -7.52 -8.59
C PHE A 120 5.41 -8.01 -7.82
N LEU A 121 5.08 -7.43 -6.66
CA LEU A 121 3.82 -7.74 -5.97
C LEU A 121 2.59 -7.42 -6.84
N LEU A 122 2.62 -6.32 -7.60
CA LEU A 122 1.55 -6.00 -8.55
C LEU A 122 1.50 -7.02 -9.70
N VAL A 123 2.66 -7.43 -10.23
CA VAL A 123 2.73 -8.48 -11.25
C VAL A 123 2.12 -9.77 -10.73
N PHE A 124 2.47 -10.20 -9.52
CA PHE A 124 1.90 -11.39 -8.91
C PHE A 124 0.38 -11.27 -8.66
N LYS A 125 -0.10 -10.08 -8.27
CA LYS A 125 -1.55 -9.81 -8.16
C LYS A 125 -2.28 -10.05 -9.48
N ALA A 126 -1.74 -9.52 -10.56
CA ALA A 126 -2.32 -9.61 -11.91
C ALA A 126 -2.26 -11.03 -12.49
N LEU A 127 -1.17 -11.78 -12.26
CA LEU A 127 -0.97 -13.12 -12.82
C LEU A 127 -1.67 -14.21 -11.99
N TYR A 128 -1.49 -14.20 -10.67
CA TYR A 128 -1.78 -15.34 -9.81
C TYR A 128 -2.97 -15.10 -8.88
N PHE A 129 -3.06 -13.91 -8.29
CA PHE A 129 -4.02 -13.61 -7.22
C PHE A 129 -5.29 -12.91 -7.73
N GLY A 130 -6.03 -13.60 -8.60
CA GLY A 130 -7.36 -13.17 -9.07
C GLY A 130 -7.36 -12.13 -10.20
N GLY A 131 -6.24 -11.46 -10.49
CA GLY A 131 -6.17 -10.50 -11.59
C GLY A 131 -6.35 -9.05 -11.18
N VAL A 132 -6.66 -8.19 -12.15
CA VAL A 132 -6.96 -6.76 -11.95
C VAL A 132 -8.21 -6.39 -12.74
N TYR A 133 -8.82 -5.24 -12.43
CA TYR A 133 -9.96 -4.75 -13.20
C TYR A 133 -9.49 -4.23 -14.57
N ASP A 134 -10.02 -4.78 -15.66
CA ASP A 134 -9.73 -4.38 -17.03
C ASP A 134 -10.97 -3.75 -17.66
N THR A 135 -10.96 -2.43 -17.83
CA THR A 135 -12.07 -1.70 -18.47
C THR A 135 -12.23 -2.04 -19.96
N TRP A 136 -11.24 -2.70 -20.58
CA TRP A 136 -11.24 -3.09 -21.99
C TRP A 136 -11.55 -4.58 -22.19
N ALA A 137 -11.98 -5.29 -21.14
CA ALA A 137 -12.39 -6.67 -21.27
C ALA A 137 -13.51 -6.81 -22.33
N PRO A 138 -13.46 -7.86 -23.20
CA PRO A 138 -14.49 -8.05 -24.22
C PRO A 138 -15.88 -8.22 -23.61
N GLY A 139 -16.85 -7.41 -24.07
CA GLY A 139 -18.22 -7.42 -23.53
C GLY A 139 -18.47 -6.42 -22.39
N GLY A 140 -17.46 -5.65 -21.99
CA GLY A 140 -17.54 -4.67 -20.90
C GLY A 140 -16.47 -4.95 -19.84
N GLY A 141 -16.13 -3.94 -19.03
CA GLY A 141 -15.05 -4.05 -18.05
C GLY A 141 -15.31 -5.14 -17.01
N ASP A 142 -14.27 -5.90 -16.64
CA ASP A 142 -14.36 -6.97 -15.63
C ASP A 142 -12.99 -7.27 -15.00
N VAL A 143 -12.98 -7.96 -13.86
CA VAL A 143 -11.76 -8.47 -13.24
C VAL A 143 -11.23 -9.67 -14.01
N ARG A 144 -9.97 -9.60 -14.44
CA ARG A 144 -9.35 -10.73 -15.15
C ARG A 144 -7.90 -10.95 -14.79
N LYS A 145 -7.49 -12.22 -14.81
CA LYS A 145 -6.08 -12.59 -14.77
C LYS A 145 -5.39 -12.22 -16.07
N ILE A 146 -4.16 -11.74 -15.96
CA ILE A 146 -3.30 -11.50 -17.11
C ILE A 146 -2.45 -12.75 -17.30
N THR A 147 -2.50 -13.36 -18.48
CA THR A 147 -1.77 -14.62 -18.76
C THR A 147 -0.63 -14.43 -19.75
N ASN A 148 -0.74 -13.42 -20.61
CA ASN A 148 0.26 -13.09 -21.62
C ASN A 148 0.67 -11.63 -21.42
N LEU A 149 1.85 -11.42 -20.83
CA LEU A 149 2.48 -10.11 -20.72
C LEU A 149 3.14 -9.74 -22.05
N THR A 150 3.23 -8.44 -22.34
CA THR A 150 3.98 -7.92 -23.51
C THR A 150 5.47 -8.18 -23.38
#